data_AF-X8AMC1-F1
#
_entry.id   AF-X8AMC1-F1
#
_cell.length_a   1.000
_cell.length_b   1.000
_cell.length_c   1.000
_cell.angle_alpha   90.00
_cell.angle_beta   90.00
_cell.angle_gamma   90.00
#
_symmetry.space_group_name_H-M   'P 1'
#
loop_
_entity.id
_entity.type
_entity.pdbx_description
1 polymer ?
#
loop_
_entity_poly.entity_id
_entity_poly.type
_entity_poly.pdbx_seq_one_letter_code
_entity_poly.pdbx_strand_id
1 'polypeptide(L)'
;MKMVHNGIEYGMMASLAEGLNILRNADVGARIQKGKGDAETAPLPNPEFYTYNFDIPEVAELWRRGSVIGSWLLDLTAIALHESPELSEFSGRVSDSGEGRWTSIAAIDEGVPTPVLTTALQSRFASRDLDDFANKALSAMRKQFGGHAEKPAQ
;
A
#
# COMPACT_ATOMS: atom_id res chain seq x y z
N MET A 1 0.50 12.49 -24.18
CA MET A 1 1.19 13.29 -23.14
C MET A 1 0.40 13.34 -21.83
N LYS A 2 -0.83 13.89 -21.79
CA LYS A 2 -1.66 13.90 -20.55
C LYS A 2 -1.91 12.52 -19.93
N MET A 3 -2.10 11.50 -20.77
CA MET A 3 -2.22 10.10 -20.33
C MET A 3 -1.03 9.65 -19.47
N VAL A 4 0.20 9.75 -19.99
CA VAL A 4 1.42 9.34 -19.28
C VAL A 4 1.65 10.15 -18.00
N HIS A 5 1.32 11.45 -18.03
CA HIS A 5 1.34 12.29 -16.82
C HIS A 5 0.48 11.69 -15.70
N ASN A 6 -0.77 11.31 -15.99
CA ASN A 6 -1.64 10.68 -14.99
C ASN A 6 -1.12 9.31 -14.53
N GLY A 7 -0.46 8.55 -15.42
CA GLY A 7 0.24 7.33 -15.03
C GLY A 7 1.35 7.60 -14.01
N ILE A 8 2.15 8.64 -14.21
CA ILE A 8 3.20 9.07 -13.26
C ILE A 8 2.58 9.50 -11.93
N GLU A 9 1.48 10.26 -11.94
CA GLU A 9 0.75 10.65 -10.73
C GLU A 9 0.34 9.42 -9.90
N TYR A 10 -0.12 8.35 -10.55
CA TYR A 10 -0.49 7.11 -9.84
C TYR A 10 0.71 6.50 -9.10
N GLY A 11 1.87 6.44 -9.76
CA GLY A 11 3.10 5.94 -9.16
C GLY A 11 3.54 6.77 -7.95
N MET A 12 3.49 8.09 -8.07
CA MET A 12 3.85 9.00 -6.97
C MET A 12 2.91 8.84 -5.77
N MET A 13 1.59 8.83 -6.01
CA MET A 13 0.60 8.63 -4.93
C MET A 13 0.77 7.28 -4.25
N ALA A 14 0.98 6.20 -5.02
CA ALA A 14 1.20 4.86 -4.47
C ALA A 14 2.45 4.83 -3.58
N SER A 15 3.56 5.42 -4.03
CA SER A 15 4.81 5.46 -3.26
C SER A 15 4.67 6.17 -1.92
N LEU A 16 3.94 7.31 -1.88
CA LEU A 16 3.67 8.03 -0.63
C LEU A 16 2.75 7.21 0.29
N ALA A 17 1.67 6.64 -0.25
CA ALA A 17 0.72 5.85 0.53
C ALA A 17 1.36 4.60 1.15
N GLU A 18 2.18 3.87 0.39
CA GLU A 18 2.90 2.69 0.89
C GLU A 18 3.91 3.08 1.99
N GLY A 19 4.66 4.17 1.80
CA GLY A 19 5.60 4.67 2.80
C GLY A 19 4.92 5.07 4.12
N LEU A 20 3.80 5.80 4.04
CA LEU A 20 3.02 6.17 5.22
C LEU A 20 2.41 4.94 5.91
N ASN A 21 1.97 3.94 5.16
CA ASN A 21 1.44 2.70 5.72
C ASN A 21 2.51 1.89 6.47
N ILE A 22 3.76 1.91 6.00
CA ILE A 22 4.90 1.31 6.72
C ILE A 22 5.10 2.02 8.06
N LEU A 23 5.15 3.36 8.07
CA LEU A 23 5.31 4.14 9.30
C LEU A 23 4.14 3.91 10.27
N ARG A 24 2.91 3.84 9.76
CA ARG A 24 1.72 3.57 10.56
C ARG A 24 1.77 2.21 11.25
N ASN A 25 2.44 1.23 10.65
CA ASN A 25 2.59 -0.12 11.19
C ASN A 25 3.94 -0.37 11.89
N ALA A 26 4.73 0.67 12.14
CA ALA A 26 6.05 0.57 12.78
C ALA A 26 6.01 0.20 14.28
N ASP A 27 4.81 -0.04 14.83
CA ASP A 27 4.52 -0.46 16.20
C ASP A 27 4.24 -1.98 16.33
N VAL A 28 4.35 -2.75 15.24
CA VAL A 28 3.96 -4.16 15.19
C VAL A 28 4.63 -5.02 16.27
N GLY A 29 5.87 -4.69 16.66
CA GLY A 29 6.59 -5.36 17.74
C GLY A 29 6.01 -5.11 19.13
N ALA A 30 5.29 -3.99 19.34
CA ALA A 30 4.53 -3.73 20.56
C ALA A 30 3.16 -4.43 20.56
N ARG A 31 2.58 -4.68 19.38
CA ARG A 31 1.27 -5.35 19.22
C ARG A 31 1.34 -6.87 19.30
N ILE A 32 2.44 -7.48 18.87
CA ILE A 32 2.59 -8.94 18.91
C ILE A 32 2.74 -9.41 20.36
N GLN A 33 1.84 -10.30 20.80
CA GLN A 33 2.03 -11.06 22.03
C GLN A 33 3.23 -12.00 21.87
N LYS A 34 4.32 -11.75 22.61
CA LYS A 34 5.46 -12.67 22.70
C LYS A 34 4.95 -14.10 22.96
N GLY A 35 5.19 -15.02 22.02
CA GLY A 35 4.97 -16.46 22.21
C GLY A 35 3.75 -17.09 21.53
N LYS A 36 2.91 -16.35 20.80
CA LYS A 36 1.91 -16.96 19.90
C LYS A 36 2.44 -16.99 18.47
N GLY A 37 3.13 -18.08 18.12
CA GLY A 37 3.45 -18.37 16.72
C GLY A 37 2.16 -18.62 15.95
N ASP A 38 1.97 -17.90 14.85
CA ASP A 38 0.87 -18.09 13.92
C ASP A 38 1.39 -18.81 12.68
N ALA A 39 0.71 -19.87 12.23
CA ALA A 39 1.10 -20.60 11.02
C ALA A 39 0.90 -19.78 9.74
N GLU A 40 0.12 -18.69 9.81
CA GLU A 40 -0.17 -17.82 8.68
C GLU A 40 0.84 -16.68 8.52
N THR A 41 1.44 -16.21 9.61
CA THR A 41 2.36 -15.06 9.61
C THR A 41 3.76 -15.46 10.05
N ALA A 42 4.76 -15.08 9.27
CA ALA A 42 6.14 -15.33 9.62
C ALA A 42 6.48 -14.63 10.95
N PRO A 43 7.18 -15.29 11.88
CA PRO A 43 7.55 -14.68 13.15
C PRO A 43 8.47 -13.47 12.92
N LEU A 44 8.21 -12.37 13.64
CA LEU A 44 9.05 -11.18 13.63
C LEU A 44 10.32 -11.45 14.48
N PRO A 45 11.52 -11.55 13.88
CA PRO A 45 12.70 -12.02 14.61
C PRO A 45 13.17 -11.06 15.72
N ASN A 46 13.07 -9.75 15.48
CA ASN A 46 13.53 -8.69 16.38
C ASN A 46 12.41 -7.66 16.62
N PRO A 47 11.37 -8.00 17.41
CA PRO A 47 10.21 -7.12 17.63
C PRO A 47 10.58 -5.80 18.31
N GLU A 48 11.66 -5.76 19.09
CA GLU A 48 12.15 -4.56 19.78
C GLU A 48 12.47 -3.40 18.83
N PHE A 49 12.80 -3.67 17.56
CA PHE A 49 13.07 -2.64 16.55
C PHE A 49 11.81 -2.01 15.95
N TYR A 50 10.62 -2.51 16.28
CA TYR A 50 9.35 -2.08 15.70
C TYR A 50 8.34 -1.75 16.79
N THR A 51 8.74 -0.88 17.71
CA THR A 51 7.90 -0.40 18.84
C THR A 51 7.55 1.08 18.71
N TYR A 52 7.68 1.64 17.50
CA TYR A 52 7.53 3.08 17.25
C TYR A 52 6.08 3.43 16.95
N ASN A 53 5.54 4.37 17.71
CA ASN A 53 4.26 5.01 17.40
C ASN A 53 4.53 6.39 16.80
N PHE A 54 4.49 6.50 15.47
CA PHE A 54 4.72 7.75 14.75
C PHE A 54 3.45 8.59 14.66
N ASP A 55 3.59 9.89 14.88
CA ASP A 55 2.58 10.88 14.50
C ASP A 55 2.66 11.12 12.99
N ILE A 56 1.81 10.42 12.24
CA ILE A 56 1.82 10.44 10.78
C ILE A 56 1.54 11.83 10.19
N PRO A 57 0.55 12.61 10.69
CA PRO A 57 0.38 14.00 10.30
C PRO A 57 1.64 14.86 10.47
N GLU A 58 2.31 14.79 11.62
CA GLU A 58 3.52 15.57 11.88
C GLU A 58 4.69 15.15 10.99
N VAL A 59 4.84 13.85 10.71
CA VAL A 59 5.83 13.36 9.75
C VAL A 59 5.58 13.91 8.34
N ALA A 60 4.32 13.91 7.88
CA ALA A 60 3.96 14.46 6.59
C ALA A 60 4.25 15.97 6.51
N GLU A 61 3.93 16.74 7.56
CA GLU A 61 4.24 18.17 7.65
C GLU A 61 5.75 18.44 7.64
N LEU A 62 6.52 17.66 8.41
CA LEU A 62 7.98 17.77 8.46
C LEU A 62 8.61 17.60 7.06
N TRP A 63 8.15 16.61 6.29
CA TRP A 63 8.69 16.35 4.96
C TRP A 63 8.42 17.45 3.94
N ARG A 64 7.51 18.39 4.19
CA ARG A 64 7.27 19.52 3.28
C ARG A 64 8.43 20.51 3.24
N ARG A 65 9.33 20.50 4.24
CA ARG A 65 10.37 21.51 4.41
C ARG A 65 11.76 20.90 4.35
N GLY A 66 12.48 21.14 3.26
CA GLY A 66 13.89 20.74 3.11
C GLY A 66 14.11 19.24 2.85
N SER A 67 13.05 18.45 2.63
CA SER A 67 13.17 17.06 2.19
C SER A 67 13.29 16.97 0.66
N VAL A 68 13.92 15.88 0.19
CA VAL A 68 14.04 15.58 -1.25
C VAL A 68 12.68 15.19 -1.86
N ILE A 69 11.75 14.70 -1.05
CA ILE A 69 10.43 14.22 -1.51
C ILE A 69 9.33 15.29 -1.44
N GLY A 70 9.71 16.55 -1.15
CA GLY A 70 8.81 17.70 -1.20
C GLY A 70 8.11 17.79 -2.55
N SER A 71 6.78 17.80 -2.55
CA SER A 71 5.97 17.84 -3.76
C SER A 71 4.56 18.32 -3.47
N TRP A 72 3.84 18.73 -4.50
CA TRP A 72 2.42 19.12 -4.38
C TRP A 72 1.54 17.98 -3.84
N LEU A 73 1.80 16.74 -4.24
CA LEU A 73 1.05 15.58 -3.71
C LEU A 73 1.30 15.40 -2.21
N LEU A 74 2.53 15.61 -1.73
CA LEU A 74 2.84 15.58 -0.30
C LEU A 74 2.13 16.72 0.45
N ASP A 75 2.07 17.92 -0.12
CA ASP A 75 1.31 19.04 0.48
C ASP A 75 -0.16 18.65 0.68
N LEU A 76 -0.80 18.08 -0.34
CA LEU A 76 -2.19 17.61 -0.25
C LEU A 76 -2.36 16.49 0.78
N THR A 77 -1.41 15.56 0.86
CA THR A 77 -1.43 14.48 1.86
C THR A 77 -1.31 15.02 3.28
N ALA A 78 -0.41 15.99 3.51
CA ALA A 78 -0.26 16.61 4.83
C ALA A 78 -1.53 17.39 5.25
N ILE A 79 -2.17 18.11 4.32
CA ILE A 79 -3.46 18.77 4.58
C ILE A 79 -4.53 17.75 5.00
N ALA A 80 -4.69 16.68 4.22
CA ALA A 80 -5.68 15.65 4.50
C ALA A 80 -5.45 14.95 5.86
N LEU A 81 -4.19 14.64 6.18
CA LEU A 81 -3.82 14.02 7.47
C LEU A 81 -3.98 14.97 8.65
N HIS A 82 -3.76 16.26 8.47
CA HIS A 82 -4.02 17.25 9.52
C HIS A 82 -5.53 17.37 9.82
N GLU A 83 -6.37 17.30 8.78
CA GLU A 83 -7.83 17.32 8.93
C GLU A 83 -8.39 16.01 9.50
N SER A 84 -7.88 14.87 9.04
CA SER A 84 -8.28 13.53 9.48
C SER A 84 -7.06 12.63 9.66
N PRO A 85 -6.45 12.61 10.86
CA PRO A 85 -5.24 11.82 11.14
C PRO A 85 -5.40 10.32 10.88
N GLU A 86 -6.62 9.82 11.02
CA GLU A 86 -6.98 8.41 10.88
C GLU A 86 -7.64 8.09 9.53
N LEU A 87 -7.97 9.12 8.72
CA LEU A 87 -8.62 8.98 7.42
C LEU A 87 -9.92 8.15 7.47
N SER A 88 -10.62 8.22 8.61
CA SER A 88 -11.75 7.33 8.95
C SER A 88 -12.97 7.44 8.03
N GLU A 89 -13.09 8.53 7.28
CA GLU A 89 -14.12 8.79 6.29
C GLU A 89 -13.89 8.07 4.96
N PHE A 90 -12.67 7.54 4.73
CA PHE A 90 -12.30 6.85 3.50
C PHE A 90 -12.43 5.34 3.66
N SER A 91 -13.09 4.68 2.70
CA SER A 91 -13.28 3.22 2.71
C SER A 91 -12.05 2.40 2.29
N GLY A 92 -11.00 3.06 1.81
CA GLY A 92 -9.83 2.40 1.21
C GLY A 92 -10.02 1.90 -0.22
N ARG A 93 -11.23 2.00 -0.79
CA ARG A 93 -11.49 1.62 -2.20
C ARG A 93 -11.08 2.75 -3.15
N VAL A 94 -10.07 2.51 -3.98
CA VAL A 94 -9.50 3.54 -4.87
C VAL A 94 -9.94 3.33 -6.31
N SER A 95 -10.59 4.34 -6.88
CA SER A 95 -11.01 4.35 -8.28
C SER A 95 -9.85 4.65 -9.24
N ASP A 96 -10.02 4.28 -10.51
CA ASP A 96 -9.15 4.67 -11.62
C ASP A 96 -10.00 5.22 -12.77
N SER A 97 -9.56 6.32 -13.40
CA SER A 97 -10.33 7.09 -14.40
C SER A 97 -10.05 6.69 -15.85
N GLY A 98 -9.14 5.72 -16.07
CA GLY A 98 -8.77 5.21 -17.39
C GLY A 98 -7.34 5.56 -17.82
N GLU A 99 -6.82 6.75 -17.49
CA GLU A 99 -5.50 7.18 -17.98
C GLU A 99 -4.34 6.32 -17.47
N GLY A 100 -4.44 5.81 -16.24
CA GLY A 100 -3.48 4.83 -15.72
C GLY A 100 -3.47 3.54 -16.56
N ARG A 101 -4.66 3.06 -16.97
CA ARG A 101 -4.78 1.87 -17.84
C ARG A 101 -4.17 2.10 -19.20
N TRP A 102 -4.50 3.22 -19.85
CA TRP A 102 -3.98 3.53 -21.18
C TRP A 102 -2.47 3.74 -21.15
N THR A 103 -1.91 4.27 -20.05
CA THR A 103 -0.46 4.35 -19.86
C THR A 103 0.19 2.96 -19.82
N SER A 104 -0.36 2.02 -19.04
CA SER A 104 0.16 0.65 -18.99
C SER A 104 0.00 -0.10 -20.32
N ILE A 105 -1.11 0.10 -21.04
CA ILE A 105 -1.31 -0.50 -22.36
C ILE A 105 -0.28 0.02 -23.36
N ALA A 106 -0.09 1.35 -23.42
CA ALA A 106 0.92 1.94 -24.30
C ALA A 106 2.33 1.42 -23.99
N ALA A 107 2.69 1.30 -22.71
CA ALA A 107 3.97 0.73 -22.31
C ALA A 107 4.17 -0.71 -22.80
N ILE A 108 3.12 -1.53 -22.76
CA ILE A 108 3.15 -2.91 -23.28
C ILE A 108 3.33 -2.92 -24.80
N ASP A 109 2.53 -2.13 -25.52
CA ASP A 109 2.59 -2.05 -26.99
C ASP A 109 3.94 -1.52 -27.49
N GLU A 110 4.55 -0.59 -26.75
CA GLU A 110 5.87 -0.04 -27.04
C GLU A 110 7.03 -0.93 -26.56
N GLY A 111 6.76 -1.97 -25.78
CA GLY A 111 7.80 -2.82 -25.17
C GLY A 111 8.65 -2.11 -24.11
N VAL A 112 8.07 -1.12 -23.42
CA VAL A 112 8.74 -0.31 -22.39
C VAL A 112 8.40 -0.85 -20.98
N PRO A 113 9.41 -1.19 -20.14
CA PRO A 113 9.15 -1.70 -18.81
C PRO A 113 8.68 -0.58 -17.85
N THR A 114 7.47 -0.73 -17.28
CA THR A 114 6.89 0.22 -16.32
C THR A 114 6.43 -0.44 -15.01
N PRO A 115 7.31 -1.17 -14.28
CA PRO A 115 6.90 -1.97 -13.12
C PRO A 115 6.17 -1.13 -12.05
N VAL A 116 6.72 0.04 -11.70
CA VAL A 116 6.13 0.92 -10.66
C VAL A 116 4.74 1.42 -11.06
N LEU A 117 4.57 1.89 -12.31
CA LEU A 117 3.29 2.44 -12.77
C LEU A 117 2.23 1.33 -12.89
N THR A 118 2.64 0.15 -13.35
CA THR A 118 1.76 -1.02 -13.43
C THR A 118 1.32 -1.49 -12.05
N THR A 119 2.23 -1.58 -11.08
CA THR A 119 1.88 -1.95 -9.69
C THR A 119 0.97 -0.91 -9.05
N ALA A 120 1.23 0.39 -9.26
CA ALA A 120 0.37 1.46 -8.75
C ALA A 120 -1.06 1.42 -9.34
N LEU A 121 -1.23 0.93 -10.57
CA LEU A 121 -2.55 0.68 -11.13
C LEU A 121 -3.19 -0.58 -10.53
N GLN A 122 -2.42 -1.67 -10.41
CA GLN A 122 -2.90 -2.94 -9.86
C GLN A 122 -3.32 -2.84 -8.38
N SER A 123 -2.64 -2.03 -7.56
CA SER A 123 -3.03 -1.81 -6.16
C SER A 123 -4.44 -1.21 -6.04
N ARG A 124 -4.85 -0.37 -7.01
CA ARG A 124 -6.23 0.14 -7.08
C ARG A 124 -7.24 -0.95 -7.45
N PHE A 125 -6.83 -1.95 -8.21
CA PHE A 125 -7.70 -3.09 -8.53
C PHE A 125 -7.88 -3.97 -7.29
N ALA A 126 -6.78 -4.29 -6.60
CA ALA A 126 -6.79 -5.04 -5.34
C ALA A 126 -7.60 -4.31 -4.25
N SER A 127 -7.50 -2.98 -4.16
CA SER A 127 -8.31 -2.17 -3.22
C SER A 127 -9.83 -2.30 -3.41
N ARG A 128 -10.27 -2.88 -4.53
CA ARG A 128 -11.67 -3.12 -4.87
C ARG A 128 -12.06 -4.60 -4.82
N ASP A 129 -11.23 -5.43 -4.18
CA ASP A 129 -11.41 -6.87 -4.00
C ASP A 129 -11.37 -7.67 -5.31
N LEU A 130 -10.77 -7.09 -6.36
CA LEU A 130 -10.68 -7.74 -7.69
C LEU A 130 -9.61 -8.85 -7.75
N ASP A 131 -8.86 -9.06 -6.67
CA ASP A 131 -7.88 -10.13 -6.47
C ASP A 131 -8.41 -11.28 -5.57
N ASP A 132 -9.64 -11.19 -5.05
CA ASP A 132 -10.22 -12.17 -4.12
C ASP A 132 -10.19 -13.61 -4.65
N PHE A 133 -10.54 -13.83 -5.91
CA PHE A 133 -10.47 -15.17 -6.51
C PHE A 133 -9.03 -15.71 -6.56
N ALA A 134 -8.07 -14.84 -6.90
CA ALA A 134 -6.66 -15.23 -6.93
C ALA A 134 -6.18 -15.59 -5.51
N ASN A 135 -6.56 -14.81 -4.51
CA ASN A 135 -6.24 -15.05 -3.10
C ASN A 135 -6.85 -16.38 -2.60
N LYS A 136 -8.11 -16.67 -2.92
CA LYS A 136 -8.75 -17.97 -2.62
C LYS A 136 -8.05 -19.14 -3.31
N ALA A 137 -7.62 -18.96 -4.56
CA ALA A 137 -6.86 -20.00 -5.27
C ALA A 137 -5.50 -20.25 -4.60
N LEU A 138 -4.82 -19.22 -4.13
CA LEU A 138 -3.57 -19.34 -3.35
C LEU A 138 -3.80 -20.13 -2.04
N SER A 139 -4.82 -19.79 -1.27
CA SER A 139 -5.19 -20.52 -0.05
C SER A 139 -5.53 -21.99 -0.34
N ALA A 140 -6.29 -22.25 -1.40
CA ALA A 140 -6.59 -23.61 -1.84
C ALA A 140 -5.32 -24.40 -2.19
N MET A 141 -4.37 -23.81 -2.93
CA MET A 141 -3.10 -24.47 -3.25
C MET A 141 -2.29 -24.77 -2.00
N ARG A 142 -2.13 -23.80 -1.08
CA ARG A 142 -1.42 -23.99 0.21
C ARG A 142 -2.01 -25.12 1.04
N LYS A 143 -3.34 -25.26 1.02
CA LYS A 143 -4.04 -26.38 1.66
C LYS A 143 -3.72 -27.71 0.98
N GLN A 144 -3.73 -27.76 -0.35
CA GLN A 144 -3.53 -29.01 -1.09
C GLN A 144 -2.10 -29.56 -0.98
N PHE A 145 -1.07 -28.73 -1.11
CA PHE A 145 0.31 -29.24 -1.07
C PHE A 145 0.92 -29.30 0.34
N GLY A 146 0.53 -28.38 1.23
CA GLY A 146 1.17 -28.20 2.53
C GLY A 146 0.27 -28.49 3.73
N GLY A 147 -1.00 -28.82 3.52
CA GLY A 147 -1.96 -29.01 4.60
C GLY A 147 -2.27 -27.75 5.40
N HIS A 148 -1.88 -26.56 4.92
CA HIS A 148 -2.12 -25.30 5.61
C HIS A 148 -3.60 -24.95 5.56
N ALA A 149 -4.28 -25.03 6.70
CA ALA A 149 -5.66 -24.57 6.84
C ALA A 149 -5.68 -23.04 7.05
N GLU A 150 -6.33 -22.33 6.14
CA GLU A 150 -6.64 -20.91 6.28
C GLU A 150 -7.67 -20.70 7.41
N LYS A 151 -7.49 -19.64 8.20
CA LYS A 151 -8.46 -19.24 9.24
C LYS A 151 -9.80 -18.86 8.61
N PRO A 152 -10.93 -19.12 9.29
CA PRO A 152 -12.24 -18.64 8.84
C PRO A 152 -12.23 -17.12 8.67
N ALA A 153 -12.93 -16.61 7.66
CA ALA A 153 -13.17 -15.18 7.52
C ALA A 153 -13.88 -14.64 8.79
N GLN A 154 -13.34 -13.56 9.36
CA GLN A 154 -13.93 -12.83 10.48
C GLN A 154 -14.99 -11.84 10.01
#